data_AF-A0A9P7CIY6-F1
#
_entry.id   AF-A0A9P7CIY6-F1
#
_cell.length_a   1.000
_cell.length_b   1.000
_cell.length_c   1.000
_cell.angle_alpha   90.00
_cell.angle_beta   90.00
_cell.angle_gamma   90.00
#
_symmetry.space_group_name_H-M   'P 1'
#
loop_
_entity.id
_entity.type
_entity.pdbx_description
1 polymer ?
#
loop_
_entity_poly.entity_id
_entity_poly.type
_entity_poly.pdbx_seq_one_letter_code
_entity_poly.pdbx_strand_id
1 'polypeptide(L)'
;MKIKKSPTKKLAPLPRQLSDLIKQLEIATEDEIPNIVRALKPWSYGRGDLFYWVVVLDRFDVILSRICKEYELKDIQRKPFHEQTKNLILSIIELASILFENCTNRNIYNSYEHLCMLLNTFDIDVLQQVLYFMIRPAQRLNNPKAIRSSFTVPQDKIIELIRGWNQVSADLLSIAQDHFEITSKMLTLSLQFYRTSDNNTEEGLQTIIYTFNEQELTKTDTEIFIQLVNEYNVPKENQFELANRIRIIKHLNQPVSRRQLLSIRVLSIAIMAHGVSENIAHNKVFIYEPHLITQLAELISPENDVNM
;
A
#
# COMPACT_ATOMS: atom_id res chain seq x y z
N MET A 1 -18.74 1.19 1.21
CA MET A 1 -19.95 1.99 1.57
C MET A 1 -20.55 2.63 0.31
N LYS A 2 -21.86 2.43 0.02
CA LYS A 2 -22.50 2.94 -1.20
C LYS A 2 -22.41 4.46 -1.39
N ILE A 3 -22.12 4.90 -2.60
CA ILE A 3 -22.08 6.32 -2.97
C ILE A 3 -23.51 6.86 -3.11
N LYS A 4 -23.93 7.73 -2.18
CA LYS A 4 -25.28 8.34 -2.17
C LYS A 4 -25.36 9.73 -2.83
N LYS A 5 -24.23 10.28 -3.28
CA LYS A 5 -24.16 11.62 -3.87
C LYS A 5 -24.75 11.60 -5.28
N SER A 6 -25.43 12.68 -5.67
CA SER A 6 -25.96 12.89 -7.02
C SER A 6 -25.29 14.09 -7.70
N PRO A 7 -25.19 14.12 -9.03
CA PRO A 7 -24.59 15.23 -9.74
C PRO A 7 -25.45 16.50 -9.58
N THR A 8 -24.79 17.64 -9.33
CA THR A 8 -25.48 18.94 -9.17
C THR A 8 -25.92 19.55 -10.50
N LYS A 9 -25.38 19.06 -11.63
CA LYS A 9 -25.71 19.50 -12.99
C LYS A 9 -25.91 18.28 -13.88
N LYS A 10 -26.66 18.45 -14.97
CA LYS A 10 -26.80 17.42 -16.00
C LYS A 10 -25.43 17.06 -16.58
N LEU A 11 -25.10 15.77 -16.58
CA LEU A 11 -23.84 15.29 -17.10
C LEU A 11 -23.84 15.32 -18.63
N ALA A 12 -22.69 15.65 -19.24
CA ALA A 12 -22.51 15.64 -20.68
C ALA A 12 -22.51 14.19 -21.21
N PRO A 13 -23.17 13.90 -22.35
CA PRO A 13 -23.34 12.53 -22.82
C PRO A 13 -22.00 11.83 -23.07
N LEU A 14 -21.92 10.55 -22.69
CA LEU A 14 -20.74 9.72 -22.94
C LEU A 14 -20.68 9.23 -24.40
N PRO A 15 -19.48 9.07 -24.97
CA PRO A 15 -19.29 8.26 -26.17
C PRO A 15 -19.87 6.85 -25.97
N ARG A 16 -20.51 6.29 -27.01
CA ARG A 16 -21.16 4.96 -26.94
C ARG A 16 -20.19 3.88 -26.44
N GLN A 17 -18.98 3.84 -26.99
CA GLN A 17 -17.93 2.89 -26.60
C GLN A 17 -17.63 2.93 -25.09
N LEU A 18 -17.52 4.13 -24.51
CA LEU A 18 -17.27 4.28 -23.08
C LEU A 18 -18.48 3.87 -22.25
N SER A 19 -19.70 4.20 -22.71
CA SER A 19 -20.93 3.76 -22.06
C SER A 19 -21.08 2.24 -22.08
N ASP A 20 -20.71 1.58 -23.18
CA ASP A 20 -20.80 0.13 -23.32
C ASP A 20 -19.77 -0.58 -22.44
N LEU A 21 -18.55 -0.03 -22.34
CA LEU A 21 -17.50 -0.54 -21.46
C LEU A 21 -17.90 -0.42 -19.97
N ILE A 22 -18.48 0.72 -19.56
CA ILE A 22 -19.00 0.87 -18.20
C ILE A 22 -20.05 -0.20 -17.91
N LYS A 23 -21.02 -0.39 -18.81
CA LYS A 23 -22.05 -1.44 -18.67
C LYS A 23 -21.45 -2.84 -18.62
N GLN A 24 -20.42 -3.13 -19.40
CA GLN A 24 -19.69 -4.40 -19.31
C GLN A 24 -19.11 -4.60 -17.91
N LEU A 25 -18.44 -3.59 -17.34
CA LEU A 25 -17.90 -3.66 -15.97
C LEU A 25 -18.99 -3.78 -14.88
N GLU A 26 -20.22 -3.36 -15.12
CA GLU A 26 -21.33 -3.55 -14.18
C GLU A 26 -21.74 -5.02 -14.03
N ILE A 27 -21.66 -5.81 -15.11
CA ILE A 27 -22.21 -7.18 -15.17
C ILE A 27 -21.17 -8.28 -15.40
N ALA A 28 -19.97 -7.95 -15.86
CA ALA A 28 -18.92 -8.92 -16.17
C ALA A 28 -18.56 -9.76 -14.96
N THR A 29 -18.21 -11.03 -15.18
CA THR A 29 -17.67 -11.89 -14.12
C THR A 29 -16.36 -11.31 -13.56
N GLU A 30 -16.00 -11.68 -12.33
CA GLU A 30 -14.81 -11.11 -11.71
C GLU A 30 -13.52 -11.46 -12.48
N ASP A 31 -13.47 -12.62 -13.13
CA ASP A 31 -12.33 -13.07 -13.96
C ASP A 31 -12.16 -12.24 -15.26
N GLU A 32 -13.24 -11.62 -15.75
CA GLU A 32 -13.21 -10.78 -16.95
C GLU A 32 -12.75 -9.35 -16.66
N ILE A 33 -12.93 -8.86 -15.42
CA ILE A 33 -12.63 -7.48 -15.02
C ILE A 33 -11.18 -7.09 -15.39
N PRO A 34 -10.14 -7.87 -15.10
CA PRO A 34 -8.77 -7.50 -15.45
C PRO A 34 -8.56 -7.22 -16.93
N ASN A 35 -9.20 -8.01 -17.80
CA ASN A 35 -9.08 -7.84 -19.25
C ASN A 35 -9.81 -6.58 -19.73
N ILE A 36 -10.99 -6.30 -19.17
CA ILE A 36 -11.77 -5.10 -19.50
C ILE A 36 -11.05 -3.83 -19.02
N VAL A 37 -10.48 -3.84 -17.81
CA VAL A 37 -9.71 -2.70 -17.28
C VAL A 37 -8.46 -2.45 -18.12
N ARG A 38 -7.75 -3.50 -18.55
CA ARG A 38 -6.57 -3.37 -19.42
C ARG A 38 -6.91 -2.68 -20.74
N ALA A 39 -8.10 -2.94 -21.30
CA ALA A 39 -8.56 -2.30 -22.53
C ALA A 39 -8.82 -0.79 -22.40
N LEU A 40 -8.87 -0.24 -21.18
CA LEU A 40 -8.96 1.21 -20.95
C LEU A 40 -7.60 1.94 -21.10
N LYS A 41 -6.49 1.21 -21.25
CA LYS A 41 -5.15 1.79 -21.43
C LYS A 41 -4.68 1.64 -22.89
N PRO A 42 -4.24 2.73 -23.55
CA PRO A 42 -4.25 4.12 -23.06
C PRO A 42 -5.67 4.71 -23.03
N TRP A 43 -5.92 5.65 -22.10
CA TRP A 43 -7.20 6.35 -22.03
C TRP A 43 -7.38 7.25 -23.27
N SER A 44 -8.29 6.84 -24.16
CA SER A 44 -8.53 7.49 -25.45
C SER A 44 -9.75 8.40 -25.47
N TYR A 45 -10.39 8.61 -24.32
CA TYR A 45 -11.61 9.42 -24.19
C TYR A 45 -11.31 10.83 -23.69
N GLY A 46 -12.26 11.75 -23.90
CA GLY A 46 -12.21 13.06 -23.24
C GLY A 46 -12.27 12.93 -21.72
N ARG A 47 -12.06 14.07 -21.02
CA ARG A 47 -12.21 14.13 -19.56
C ARG A 47 -13.62 13.69 -19.16
N GLY A 48 -13.71 12.63 -18.34
CA GLY A 48 -14.96 12.04 -17.87
C GLY A 48 -15.46 12.63 -16.55
N ASP A 49 -16.50 12.03 -15.99
CA ASP A 49 -17.07 12.38 -14.69
C ASP A 49 -17.27 11.10 -13.86
N LEU A 50 -16.81 11.11 -12.59
CA LEU A 50 -16.86 9.92 -11.74
C LEU A 50 -18.30 9.48 -11.44
N PHE A 51 -19.29 10.37 -11.58
CA PHE A 51 -20.71 10.00 -11.41
C PHE A 51 -21.18 8.92 -12.37
N TYR A 52 -20.57 8.79 -13.56
CA TYR A 52 -20.89 7.71 -14.50
C TYR A 52 -20.44 6.32 -14.03
N TRP A 53 -19.52 6.28 -13.09
CA TRP A 53 -18.88 5.05 -12.62
C TRP A 53 -19.46 4.57 -11.30
N VAL A 54 -20.47 5.24 -10.74
CA VAL A 54 -21.00 4.94 -9.39
C VAL A 54 -21.41 3.48 -9.23
N VAL A 55 -22.11 2.90 -10.22
CA VAL A 55 -22.54 1.50 -10.16
C VAL A 55 -21.34 0.55 -10.13
N VAL A 56 -20.34 0.79 -10.99
CA VAL A 56 -19.08 0.01 -11.04
C VAL A 56 -18.29 0.18 -9.74
N LEU A 57 -18.15 1.40 -9.23
CA LEU A 57 -17.43 1.70 -7.99
C LEU A 57 -18.11 1.05 -6.76
N ASP A 58 -19.44 1.10 -6.67
CA ASP A 58 -20.19 0.43 -5.61
C ASP A 58 -20.06 -1.10 -5.71
N ARG A 59 -20.02 -1.65 -6.92
CA ARG A 59 -19.73 -3.07 -7.14
C ARG A 59 -18.32 -3.42 -6.66
N PHE A 60 -17.32 -2.64 -7.05
CA PHE A 60 -15.92 -2.88 -6.69
C PHE A 60 -15.68 -2.72 -5.19
N ASP A 61 -16.39 -1.79 -4.55
CA ASP A 61 -16.43 -1.65 -3.09
C ASP A 61 -16.90 -2.95 -2.41
N VAL A 62 -17.99 -3.56 -2.91
CA VAL A 62 -18.51 -4.85 -2.39
C VAL A 62 -17.49 -5.98 -2.59
N ILE A 63 -16.84 -6.04 -3.75
CA ILE A 63 -15.79 -7.03 -4.04
C ILE A 63 -14.61 -6.88 -3.07
N LEU A 64 -14.08 -5.66 -2.94
CA LEU A 64 -12.98 -5.35 -2.01
C LEU A 64 -13.37 -5.68 -0.56
N SER A 65 -14.61 -5.37 -0.15
CA SER A 65 -15.13 -5.71 1.17
C SER A 65 -15.12 -7.22 1.43
N ARG A 66 -15.58 -8.02 0.45
CA ARG A 66 -15.58 -9.48 0.52
C ARG A 66 -14.15 -10.02 0.66
N ILE A 67 -13.24 -9.55 -0.20
CA ILE A 67 -11.82 -9.96 -0.17
C ILE A 67 -11.18 -9.61 1.19
N CYS A 68 -11.39 -8.38 1.68
CA CYS A 68 -10.82 -7.97 2.97
C CYS A 68 -11.32 -8.83 4.13
N LYS A 69 -12.57 -9.32 4.08
CA LYS A 69 -13.11 -10.26 5.06
C LYS A 69 -12.53 -11.67 4.90
N GLU A 70 -12.48 -12.17 3.67
CA GLU A 70 -11.99 -13.52 3.35
C GLU A 70 -10.52 -13.72 3.77
N TYR A 71 -9.71 -12.68 3.66
CA TYR A 71 -8.28 -12.67 4.01
C TYR A 71 -7.99 -12.01 5.36
N GLU A 72 -9.02 -11.68 6.15
CA GLU A 72 -8.93 -11.12 7.50
C GLU A 72 -8.06 -9.84 7.59
N LEU A 73 -8.09 -9.01 6.54
CA LEU A 73 -7.21 -7.84 6.38
C LEU A 73 -7.53 -6.67 7.32
N LYS A 74 -8.38 -6.88 8.33
CA LYS A 74 -8.47 -5.97 9.48
C LYS A 74 -7.15 -6.01 10.26
N ASP A 75 -6.57 -7.20 10.37
CA ASP A 75 -5.24 -7.46 10.91
C ASP A 75 -4.25 -7.81 9.78
N ILE A 76 -2.99 -8.09 10.13
CA ILE A 76 -1.97 -8.55 9.19
C ILE A 76 -2.40 -9.86 8.52
N GLN A 77 -2.26 -9.91 7.20
CA GLN A 77 -2.59 -11.06 6.37
C GLN A 77 -1.93 -12.35 6.88
N ARG A 78 -2.71 -13.43 6.97
CA ARG A 78 -2.24 -14.75 7.46
C ARG A 78 -2.18 -15.83 6.38
N LYS A 79 -2.81 -15.60 5.23
CA LYS A 79 -2.76 -16.50 4.07
C LYS A 79 -2.53 -15.69 2.79
N PRO A 80 -1.68 -16.16 1.85
CA PRO A 80 -1.41 -15.46 0.61
C PRO A 80 -2.65 -15.38 -0.27
N PHE A 81 -2.75 -14.35 -1.11
CA PHE A 81 -3.83 -14.25 -2.09
C PHE A 81 -3.73 -15.36 -3.14
N HIS A 82 -4.88 -15.87 -3.58
CA HIS A 82 -4.93 -16.59 -4.85
C HIS A 82 -4.61 -15.63 -6.01
N GLU A 83 -3.99 -16.14 -7.08
CA GLU A 83 -3.55 -15.34 -8.22
C GLU A 83 -4.71 -14.54 -8.86
N GLN A 84 -5.88 -15.17 -9.01
CA GLN A 84 -7.10 -14.53 -9.50
C GLN A 84 -7.53 -13.37 -8.60
N THR A 85 -7.52 -13.57 -7.27
CA THR A 85 -7.85 -12.52 -6.30
C THR A 85 -6.87 -11.36 -6.38
N LYS A 86 -5.56 -11.64 -6.47
CA LYS A 86 -4.52 -10.61 -6.63
C LYS A 86 -4.76 -9.80 -7.89
N ASN A 87 -4.94 -10.45 -9.04
CA ASN A 87 -5.19 -9.79 -10.32
C ASN A 87 -6.44 -8.91 -10.27
N LEU A 88 -7.51 -9.40 -9.64
CA LEU A 88 -8.73 -8.64 -9.43
C LEU A 88 -8.51 -7.39 -8.58
N ILE A 89 -7.81 -7.50 -7.44
CA ILE A 89 -7.47 -6.35 -6.58
C ILE A 89 -6.67 -5.30 -7.38
N LEU A 90 -5.63 -5.74 -8.08
CA LEU A 90 -4.76 -4.86 -8.87
C LEU A 90 -5.56 -4.13 -9.96
N SER A 91 -6.43 -4.83 -10.68
CA SER A 91 -7.28 -4.23 -11.72
C SER A 91 -8.33 -3.28 -11.16
N ILE A 92 -8.90 -3.55 -9.99
CA ILE A 92 -9.82 -2.62 -9.31
C ILE A 92 -9.10 -1.31 -8.96
N ILE A 93 -7.90 -1.40 -8.39
CA ILE A 93 -7.11 -0.21 -8.01
C ILE A 93 -6.59 0.51 -9.26
N GLU A 94 -6.22 -0.22 -10.30
CA GLU A 94 -5.82 0.34 -11.59
C GLU A 94 -6.96 1.13 -12.24
N LEU A 95 -8.19 0.60 -12.25
CA LEU A 95 -9.35 1.36 -12.70
C LEU A 95 -9.51 2.63 -11.86
N ALA A 96 -9.44 2.53 -10.53
CA ALA A 96 -9.56 3.71 -9.66
C ALA A 96 -8.51 4.78 -10.01
N SER A 97 -7.26 4.38 -10.27
CA SER A 97 -6.18 5.27 -10.73
C SER A 97 -6.51 5.93 -12.08
N ILE A 98 -6.93 5.16 -13.08
CA ILE A 98 -7.34 5.68 -14.41
C ILE A 98 -8.46 6.71 -14.25
N LEU A 99 -9.47 6.42 -13.43
CA LEU A 99 -10.59 7.32 -13.19
C LEU A 99 -10.16 8.59 -12.44
N PHE A 100 -9.25 8.49 -11.47
CA PHE A 100 -8.73 9.66 -10.77
C PHE A 100 -7.89 10.57 -11.65
N GLU A 101 -7.24 10.05 -12.69
CA GLU A 101 -6.50 10.85 -13.64
C GLU A 101 -7.43 11.52 -14.65
N ASN A 102 -8.43 10.78 -15.13
CA ASN A 102 -9.22 11.17 -16.30
C ASN A 102 -10.63 11.72 -16.01
N CYS A 103 -11.14 11.59 -14.78
CA CYS A 103 -12.50 12.05 -14.42
C CYS A 103 -12.53 13.22 -13.43
N THR A 104 -13.62 14.00 -13.44
CA THR A 104 -14.00 15.00 -12.41
C THR A 104 -14.76 14.36 -11.23
N ASN A 105 -15.14 15.16 -10.22
CA ASN A 105 -15.94 14.71 -9.05
C ASN A 105 -15.32 13.56 -8.22
N ARG A 106 -13.99 13.48 -8.16
CA ARG A 106 -13.22 12.45 -7.43
C ARG A 106 -13.55 12.34 -5.95
N ASN A 107 -14.13 13.38 -5.34
CA ASN A 107 -14.55 13.42 -3.94
C ASN A 107 -15.74 12.50 -3.62
N ILE A 108 -16.34 11.85 -4.62
CA ILE A 108 -17.40 10.85 -4.39
C ILE A 108 -16.84 9.44 -4.16
N TYR A 109 -15.59 9.15 -4.55
CA TYR A 109 -14.95 7.86 -4.28
C TYR A 109 -14.89 7.59 -2.77
N ASN A 110 -15.23 6.38 -2.36
CA ASN A 110 -15.46 6.07 -0.95
C ASN A 110 -15.02 4.67 -0.48
N SER A 111 -14.18 3.97 -1.26
CA SER A 111 -13.66 2.64 -0.88
C SER A 111 -12.33 2.70 -0.12
N TYR A 112 -11.99 3.86 0.46
CA TYR A 112 -10.72 4.07 1.16
C TYR A 112 -10.53 3.14 2.36
N GLU A 113 -11.59 2.76 3.06
CA GLU A 113 -11.53 1.82 4.18
C GLU A 113 -10.90 0.49 3.76
N HIS A 114 -11.35 -0.08 2.64
CA HIS A 114 -10.82 -1.35 2.12
C HIS A 114 -9.38 -1.21 1.61
N LEU A 115 -9.04 -0.06 1.01
CA LEU A 115 -7.66 0.24 0.64
C LEU A 115 -6.74 0.33 1.87
N CYS A 116 -7.21 0.92 2.98
CA CYS A 116 -6.46 0.95 4.24
C CYS A 116 -6.31 -0.42 4.89
N MET A 117 -7.29 -1.31 4.73
CA MET A 117 -7.19 -2.72 5.14
C MET A 117 -6.14 -3.46 4.29
N LEU A 118 -6.13 -3.24 2.97
CA LEU A 118 -5.15 -3.86 2.06
C LEU A 118 -3.69 -3.53 2.39
N LEU A 119 -3.39 -2.42 3.09
CA LEU A 119 -2.04 -2.15 3.60
C LEU A 119 -1.50 -3.24 4.55
N ASN A 120 -2.37 -4.07 5.11
CA ASN A 120 -2.01 -5.22 5.96
C ASN A 120 -1.54 -6.46 5.16
N THR A 121 -1.44 -6.38 3.83
CA THR A 121 -1.00 -7.50 2.97
C THR A 121 0.51 -7.76 3.01
N PHE A 122 0.94 -9.00 2.78
CA PHE A 122 2.33 -9.32 2.44
C PHE A 122 2.60 -9.26 0.93
N ASP A 123 1.58 -9.15 0.08
CA ASP A 123 1.76 -9.02 -1.36
C ASP A 123 2.26 -7.62 -1.73
N ILE A 124 3.54 -7.51 -2.10
CA ILE A 124 4.20 -6.23 -2.37
C ILE A 124 3.66 -5.52 -3.62
N ASP A 125 3.10 -6.25 -4.59
CA ASP A 125 2.45 -5.64 -5.76
C ASP A 125 1.16 -4.93 -5.35
N VAL A 126 0.32 -5.60 -4.55
CA VAL A 126 -0.91 -5.01 -4.01
C VAL A 126 -0.56 -3.83 -3.11
N LEU A 127 0.41 -3.97 -2.21
CA LEU A 127 0.82 -2.90 -1.30
C LEU A 127 1.30 -1.65 -2.06
N GLN A 128 2.18 -1.83 -3.04
CA GLN A 128 2.68 -0.73 -3.88
C GLN A 128 1.53 -0.08 -4.66
N GLN A 129 0.66 -0.86 -5.29
CA GLN A 129 -0.43 -0.34 -6.11
C GLN A 129 -1.46 0.45 -5.28
N VAL A 130 -1.74 0.01 -4.05
CA VAL A 130 -2.58 0.74 -3.09
C VAL A 130 -1.94 2.10 -2.75
N LEU A 131 -0.65 2.12 -2.39
CA LEU A 131 0.06 3.35 -2.03
C LEU A 131 0.16 4.31 -3.22
N TYR A 132 0.46 3.79 -4.41
CA TYR A 132 0.50 4.56 -5.64
C TYR A 132 -0.82 5.29 -5.89
N PHE A 133 -1.95 4.58 -5.76
CA PHE A 133 -3.26 5.21 -5.84
C PHE A 133 -3.49 6.24 -4.72
N MET A 134 -3.14 5.93 -3.47
CA MET A 134 -3.38 6.78 -2.30
C MET A 134 -2.68 8.14 -2.36
N ILE A 135 -1.63 8.32 -3.17
CA ILE A 135 -1.03 9.64 -3.42
C ILE A 135 -2.06 10.61 -4.02
N ARG A 136 -2.91 10.14 -4.94
CA ARG A 136 -3.89 10.97 -5.66
C ARG A 136 -4.90 11.67 -4.72
N PRO A 137 -5.57 10.98 -3.77
CA PRO A 137 -6.41 11.66 -2.79
C PRO A 137 -5.58 12.43 -1.74
N ALA A 138 -4.38 11.96 -1.35
CA ALA A 138 -3.52 12.67 -0.39
C ALA A 138 -3.15 14.08 -0.87
N GLN A 139 -2.74 14.23 -2.13
CA GLN A 139 -2.42 15.52 -2.77
C GLN A 139 -3.54 16.56 -2.70
N ARG A 140 -4.79 16.12 -2.46
CA ARG A 140 -5.97 16.98 -2.43
C ARG A 140 -6.33 17.45 -1.02
N LEU A 141 -5.75 16.88 0.03
CA LEU A 141 -6.12 17.18 1.43
C LEU A 141 -5.89 18.65 1.79
N ASN A 142 -4.76 19.21 1.35
CA ASN A 142 -4.37 20.59 1.66
C ASN A 142 -4.83 21.60 0.61
N ASN A 143 -5.66 21.19 -0.36
CA ASN A 143 -6.15 22.10 -1.40
C ASN A 143 -7.46 22.77 -0.94
N PRO A 144 -7.46 24.09 -0.61
CA PRO A 144 -8.65 24.76 -0.08
C PRO A 144 -9.81 24.83 -1.08
N LYS A 145 -9.54 24.67 -2.38
CA LYS A 145 -10.55 24.63 -3.45
C LYS A 145 -11.12 23.23 -3.67
N ALA A 146 -10.50 22.19 -3.11
CA ALA A 146 -10.96 20.83 -3.27
C ALA A 146 -12.19 20.55 -2.39
N ILE A 147 -13.22 19.95 -2.98
CA ILE A 147 -14.34 19.43 -2.21
C ILE A 147 -13.80 18.32 -1.30
N ARG A 148 -14.13 18.41 0.00
CA ARG A 148 -13.71 17.41 0.99
C ARG A 148 -14.12 16.00 0.56
N SER A 149 -13.15 15.10 0.60
CA SER A 149 -13.34 13.66 0.43
C SER A 149 -13.39 12.97 1.79
N SER A 150 -13.78 11.69 1.83
CA SER A 150 -13.71 10.85 3.02
C SER A 150 -12.31 10.27 3.28
N PHE A 151 -11.33 10.55 2.42
CA PHE A 151 -9.98 10.03 2.57
C PHE A 151 -9.31 10.59 3.84
N THR A 152 -8.76 9.69 4.63
CA THR A 152 -7.88 10.00 5.76
C THR A 152 -6.63 9.16 5.60
N VAL A 153 -5.46 9.78 5.78
CA VAL A 153 -4.19 9.05 5.71
C VAL A 153 -4.11 8.07 6.89
N PRO A 154 -3.83 6.77 6.67
CA PRO A 154 -3.58 5.81 7.75
C PRO A 154 -2.18 6.05 8.34
N GLN A 155 -2.05 7.13 9.11
CA GLN A 155 -0.76 7.73 9.50
C GLN A 155 0.22 6.73 10.13
N ASP A 156 -0.25 5.89 11.07
CA ASP A 156 0.63 4.94 11.75
C ASP A 156 1.22 3.90 10.79
N LYS A 157 0.42 3.36 9.86
CA LYS A 157 0.91 2.43 8.84
C LYS A 157 1.88 3.09 7.87
N ILE A 158 1.57 4.31 7.42
CA ILE A 158 2.45 5.07 6.50
C ILE A 158 3.79 5.34 7.16
N ILE A 159 3.80 5.80 8.42
CA ILE A 159 5.05 6.07 9.14
C ILE A 159 5.85 4.79 9.36
N GLU A 160 5.19 3.69 9.66
CA GLU A 160 5.87 2.41 9.87
C GLU A 160 6.50 1.86 8.57
N LEU A 161 5.81 2.02 7.42
CA LEU A 161 6.37 1.69 6.11
C LEU A 161 7.63 2.50 5.77
N ILE A 162 7.74 3.73 6.29
CA ILE A 162 8.92 4.59 6.11
C ILE A 162 10.10 4.09 6.98
N ARG A 163 9.83 3.80 8.25
CA ARG A 163 10.85 3.49 9.29
C ARG A 163 11.40 2.07 9.27
N GLY A 164 10.70 1.11 8.65
CA GLY A 164 11.10 -0.31 8.68
C GLY A 164 12.50 -0.62 8.14
N TRP A 165 13.15 0.35 7.51
CA TRP A 165 14.46 0.24 6.88
C TRP A 165 15.63 0.51 7.83
N ASN A 166 15.41 0.90 9.08
CA ASN A 166 16.46 1.24 10.04
C ASN A 166 17.52 0.14 10.25
N GLN A 167 17.17 -1.13 9.99
CA GLN A 167 18.10 -2.27 10.06
C GLN A 167 19.01 -2.42 8.84
N VAL A 168 18.65 -1.82 7.71
CA VAL A 168 19.43 -1.81 6.47
C VAL A 168 20.42 -0.66 6.56
N SER A 169 21.64 -0.95 7.02
CA SER A 169 22.71 0.04 7.17
C SER A 169 23.38 0.38 5.83
N ALA A 170 22.61 0.94 4.91
CA ALA A 170 23.07 1.42 3.60
C ALA A 170 22.23 2.64 3.17
N ASP A 171 22.78 3.47 2.30
CA ASP A 171 22.05 4.58 1.69
C ASP A 171 21.03 4.08 0.64
N LEU A 172 20.03 4.91 0.31
CA LEU A 172 18.97 4.53 -0.63
C LEU A 172 19.50 4.19 -2.03
N LEU A 173 20.55 4.85 -2.49
CA LEU A 173 21.11 4.62 -3.83
C LEU A 173 21.73 3.23 -3.90
N SER A 174 22.55 2.85 -2.92
CA SER A 174 23.14 1.51 -2.79
C SER A 174 22.06 0.42 -2.74
N ILE A 175 20.96 0.65 -2.00
CA ILE A 175 19.83 -0.29 -1.92
C ILE A 175 19.15 -0.48 -3.29
N ALA A 176 19.11 0.56 -4.12
CA ALA A 176 18.45 0.51 -5.42
C ALA A 176 19.24 -0.23 -6.51
N GLN A 177 20.58 -0.30 -6.38
CA GLN A 177 21.46 -0.96 -7.34
C GLN A 177 21.16 -2.46 -7.45
N ASP A 178 21.48 -3.08 -8.60
CA ASP A 178 21.33 -4.53 -8.79
C ASP A 178 22.27 -5.32 -7.87
N HIS A 179 23.54 -4.92 -7.85
CA HIS A 179 24.54 -5.48 -6.96
C HIS A 179 24.51 -4.77 -5.60
N PHE A 180 24.10 -5.49 -4.57
CA PHE A 180 24.03 -4.99 -3.21
C PHE A 180 24.52 -6.09 -2.26
N GLU A 181 25.58 -5.79 -1.50
CA GLU A 181 26.15 -6.75 -0.55
C GLU A 181 25.29 -6.84 0.71
N ILE A 182 24.80 -8.05 0.99
CA ILE A 182 23.95 -8.29 2.16
C ILE A 182 24.79 -8.80 3.30
N THR A 183 24.72 -8.07 4.42
CA THR A 183 25.38 -8.48 5.65
C THR A 183 24.45 -9.30 6.53
N SER A 184 25.00 -10.15 7.40
CA SER A 184 24.21 -10.91 8.37
C SER A 184 23.35 -10.00 9.27
N LYS A 185 23.83 -8.79 9.58
CA LYS A 185 23.08 -7.81 10.39
C LYS A 185 21.81 -7.32 9.70
N MET A 186 21.85 -7.13 8.37
CA MET A 186 20.67 -6.75 7.58
C MET A 186 19.62 -7.87 7.52
N LEU A 187 20.03 -9.12 7.76
CA LEU A 187 19.16 -10.28 7.87
C LEU A 187 18.71 -10.57 9.30
N THR A 188 19.05 -9.72 10.27
CA THR A 188 18.62 -9.85 11.67
C THR A 188 17.47 -8.91 11.97
N LEU A 189 16.30 -9.47 12.23
CA LEU A 189 15.15 -8.76 12.74
C LEU A 189 15.36 -8.44 14.22
N SER A 190 15.28 -7.16 14.57
CA SER A 190 15.32 -6.68 15.95
C SER A 190 14.09 -5.86 16.28
N LEU A 191 13.18 -6.36 17.12
CA LEU A 191 11.93 -5.69 17.47
C LEU A 191 11.74 -5.64 18.98
N GLN A 192 11.44 -4.47 19.54
CA GLN A 192 11.17 -4.28 20.96
C GLN A 192 9.71 -3.89 21.18
N PHE A 193 9.04 -4.54 22.13
CA PHE A 193 7.68 -4.23 22.52
C PHE A 193 7.40 -4.61 23.97
N TYR A 194 6.34 -4.04 24.54
CA TYR A 194 5.86 -4.43 25.86
C TYR A 194 4.78 -5.49 25.72
N ARG A 195 4.94 -6.61 26.43
CA ARG A 195 3.89 -7.62 26.55
C ARG A 195 2.96 -7.25 27.69
N THR A 196 1.67 -7.18 27.42
CA THR A 196 0.60 -7.06 28.42
C THR A 196 0.02 -8.44 28.73
N SER A 197 -0.27 -8.74 30.00
CA SER A 197 -0.78 -10.06 30.40
C SER A 197 -2.25 -10.22 30.01
N ASP A 198 -2.51 -11.03 28.98
CA ASP A 198 -3.84 -11.57 28.76
C ASP A 198 -3.95 -13.04 29.22
N ASN A 199 -2.83 -13.78 29.35
CA ASN A 199 -2.85 -15.22 29.67
C ASN A 199 -1.53 -15.76 30.30
N ASN A 200 -1.29 -15.55 31.60
CA ASN A 200 -0.22 -16.23 32.38
C ASN A 200 1.24 -16.13 31.86
N THR A 201 1.54 -15.22 30.93
CA THR A 201 2.91 -14.93 30.49
C THR A 201 3.51 -13.77 31.27
N GLU A 202 4.82 -13.82 31.55
CA GLU A 202 5.55 -12.70 32.16
C GLU A 202 5.36 -11.41 31.33
N GLU A 203 4.82 -10.39 31.99
CA GLU A 203 4.73 -9.03 31.46
C GLU A 203 6.11 -8.38 31.45
N GLY A 204 6.34 -7.48 30.49
CA GLY A 204 7.56 -6.70 30.45
C GLY A 204 8.03 -6.39 29.05
N LEU A 205 9.18 -5.72 29.00
CA LEU A 205 9.85 -5.40 27.74
C LEU A 205 10.42 -6.69 27.13
N GLN A 206 9.89 -7.08 25.98
CA GLN A 206 10.40 -8.17 25.16
C GLN A 206 11.21 -7.59 24.01
N THR A 207 12.34 -8.24 23.69
CA THR A 207 13.09 -7.98 22.46
C THR A 207 13.16 -9.27 21.64
N ILE A 208 12.74 -9.21 20.37
CA ILE A 208 12.97 -10.26 19.38
C ILE A 208 14.30 -9.94 18.70
N ILE A 209 15.23 -10.89 18.68
CA ILE A 209 16.44 -10.85 17.84
C ILE A 209 16.44 -12.15 17.04
N TYR A 210 16.11 -12.06 15.76
CA TYR A 210 15.90 -13.22 14.89
C TYR A 210 16.67 -13.06 13.59
N THR A 211 17.69 -13.89 13.39
CA THR A 211 18.52 -13.87 12.18
C THR A 211 18.01 -14.89 11.18
N PHE A 212 17.61 -14.41 10.00
CA PHE A 212 17.04 -15.23 8.95
C PHE A 212 18.12 -16.11 8.31
N ASN A 213 17.89 -17.42 8.31
CA ASN A 213 18.74 -18.38 7.60
C ASN A 213 18.17 -18.73 6.22
N GLU A 214 18.94 -19.48 5.41
CA GLU A 214 18.53 -19.87 4.06
C GLU A 214 17.20 -20.64 4.02
N GLN A 215 16.92 -21.50 5.01
CA GLN A 215 15.68 -22.27 5.07
C GLN A 215 14.47 -21.35 5.32
N GLU A 216 14.61 -20.37 6.21
CA GLU A 216 13.54 -19.41 6.48
C GLU A 216 13.27 -18.50 5.30
N LEU A 217 14.29 -18.13 4.53
CA LEU A 217 14.09 -17.38 3.30
C LEU A 217 13.23 -18.13 2.26
N THR A 218 13.10 -19.46 2.35
CA THR A 218 12.19 -20.25 1.51
C THR A 218 10.75 -20.33 2.01
N LYS A 219 10.50 -20.07 3.30
CA LYS A 219 9.13 -20.03 3.83
C LYS A 219 8.39 -18.83 3.24
N THR A 220 7.06 -18.82 3.28
CA THR A 220 6.26 -17.63 2.95
C THR A 220 6.37 -16.57 4.04
N ASP A 221 6.11 -15.31 3.71
CA ASP A 221 6.13 -14.21 4.69
C ASP A 221 5.08 -14.43 5.79
N THR A 222 3.91 -14.94 5.40
CA THR A 222 2.82 -15.26 6.31
C THR A 222 3.19 -16.35 7.31
N GLU A 223 3.93 -17.38 6.90
CA GLU A 223 4.37 -18.46 7.80
C GLU A 223 5.33 -17.94 8.88
N ILE A 224 6.32 -17.14 8.48
CA ILE A 224 7.28 -16.55 9.44
C ILE A 224 6.57 -15.57 10.36
N PHE A 225 5.67 -14.74 9.82
CA PHE A 225 4.90 -13.82 10.64
C PHE A 225 4.07 -14.56 11.69
N ILE A 226 3.35 -15.61 11.31
CA ILE A 226 2.55 -16.42 12.26
C ILE A 226 3.46 -17.09 13.29
N GLN A 227 4.60 -17.65 12.86
CA GLN A 227 5.60 -18.26 13.74
C GLN A 227 6.06 -17.26 14.80
N LEU A 228 6.55 -16.08 14.40
CA LEU A 228 7.10 -15.08 15.32
C LEU A 228 6.01 -14.47 16.22
N VAL A 229 4.80 -14.23 15.71
CA VAL A 229 3.68 -13.73 16.53
C VAL A 229 3.33 -14.70 17.65
N ASN A 230 3.26 -16.01 17.35
CA ASN A 230 2.90 -17.03 18.33
C ASN A 230 4.05 -17.33 19.30
N GLU A 231 5.28 -17.40 18.80
CA GLU A 231 6.47 -17.71 19.61
C GLU A 231 6.75 -16.60 20.64
N TYR A 232 6.62 -15.33 20.23
CA TYR A 232 6.97 -14.19 21.08
C TYR A 232 5.75 -13.48 21.71
N ASN A 233 4.53 -13.94 21.42
CA ASN A 233 3.27 -13.31 21.86
C ASN A 233 3.22 -11.82 21.51
N VAL A 234 3.37 -11.49 20.23
CA VAL A 234 3.49 -10.11 19.75
C VAL A 234 2.12 -9.40 19.77
N PRO A 235 1.98 -8.28 20.51
CA PRO A 235 0.74 -7.50 20.58
C PRO A 235 0.28 -6.98 19.21
N LYS A 236 -1.02 -6.73 19.07
CA LYS A 236 -1.64 -6.34 17.79
C LYS A 236 -1.08 -5.02 17.25
N GLU A 237 -0.77 -4.09 18.13
CA GLU A 237 -0.16 -2.78 17.84
C GLU A 237 1.24 -2.88 17.22
N ASN A 238 2.01 -3.92 17.55
CA ASN A 238 3.37 -4.14 17.02
C ASN A 238 3.41 -5.08 15.81
N GLN A 239 2.29 -5.74 15.48
CA GLN A 239 2.24 -6.70 14.38
C GLN A 239 2.50 -6.07 13.01
N PHE A 240 2.11 -4.80 12.79
CA PHE A 240 2.38 -4.12 11.52
C PHE A 240 3.87 -3.80 11.33
N GLU A 241 4.54 -3.34 12.38
CA GLU A 241 6.00 -3.12 12.39
C GLU A 241 6.74 -4.44 12.13
N LEU A 242 6.34 -5.52 12.82
CA LEU A 242 6.89 -6.86 12.59
C LEU A 242 6.73 -7.29 11.12
N ALA A 243 5.51 -7.18 10.58
CA ALA A 243 5.22 -7.53 9.20
C ALA A 243 6.07 -6.73 8.20
N ASN A 244 6.23 -5.43 8.42
CA ASN A 244 7.04 -4.58 7.55
C ASN A 244 8.53 -4.99 7.56
N ARG A 245 9.09 -5.27 8.74
CA ARG A 245 10.47 -5.75 8.88
C ARG A 245 10.69 -7.09 8.20
N ILE A 246 9.73 -8.02 8.31
CA ILE A 246 9.76 -9.31 7.60
C ILE A 246 9.80 -9.10 6.08
N ARG A 247 8.88 -8.27 5.54
CA ARG A 247 8.86 -7.94 4.09
C ARG A 247 10.21 -7.46 3.61
N ILE A 248 10.84 -6.53 4.33
CA ILE A 248 12.13 -5.95 3.95
C ILE A 248 13.24 -7.00 3.99
N ILE A 249 13.39 -7.75 5.09
CA ILE A 249 14.50 -8.70 5.26
C ILE A 249 14.45 -9.80 4.19
N LYS A 250 13.28 -10.40 4.02
CA LYS A 250 13.14 -11.57 3.15
C LYS A 250 13.39 -11.28 1.69
N HIS A 251 13.01 -10.08 1.25
CA HIS A 251 13.12 -9.67 -0.14
C HIS A 251 14.37 -8.83 -0.41
N LEU A 252 15.22 -8.59 0.60
CA LEU A 252 16.42 -7.77 0.46
C LEU A 252 17.40 -8.34 -0.58
N ASN A 253 17.48 -9.67 -0.74
CA ASN A 253 18.37 -10.32 -1.71
C ASN A 253 17.82 -10.39 -3.14
N GLN A 254 16.59 -9.92 -3.37
CA GLN A 254 15.95 -9.95 -4.67
C GLN A 254 15.92 -8.53 -5.23
N PRO A 255 16.78 -8.17 -6.21
CA PRO A 255 16.91 -6.78 -6.66
C PRO A 255 15.58 -6.13 -7.09
N VAL A 256 14.73 -6.88 -7.80
CA VAL A 256 13.41 -6.42 -8.23
C VAL A 256 12.51 -6.11 -7.02
N SER A 257 12.36 -7.07 -6.11
CA SER A 257 11.51 -6.90 -4.91
C SER A 257 12.09 -5.86 -3.94
N ARG A 258 13.42 -5.76 -3.82
CA ARG A 258 14.12 -4.74 -3.02
C ARG A 258 13.81 -3.34 -3.54
N ARG A 259 13.96 -3.11 -4.85
CA ARG A 259 13.56 -1.83 -5.48
C ARG A 259 12.08 -1.55 -5.31
N GLN A 260 11.24 -2.56 -5.44
CA GLN A 260 9.80 -2.41 -5.24
C GLN A 260 9.45 -1.96 -3.81
N LEU A 261 10.10 -2.54 -2.81
CA LEU A 261 9.97 -2.15 -1.41
C LEU A 261 10.51 -0.73 -1.19
N LEU A 262 11.62 -0.36 -1.84
CA LEU A 262 12.12 1.01 -1.80
C LEU A 262 11.11 1.99 -2.42
N SER A 263 10.49 1.63 -3.54
CA SER A 263 9.38 2.37 -4.14
C SER A 263 8.18 2.48 -3.17
N ILE A 264 7.80 1.42 -2.46
CA ILE A 264 6.80 1.45 -1.37
C ILE A 264 7.18 2.47 -0.28
N ARG A 265 8.45 2.52 0.12
CA ARG A 265 8.95 3.50 1.10
C ARG A 265 8.79 4.92 0.56
N VAL A 266 9.22 5.19 -0.68
CA VAL A 266 9.13 6.51 -1.32
C VAL A 266 7.68 6.96 -1.51
N LEU A 267 6.78 6.07 -1.94
CA LEU A 267 5.35 6.34 -2.04
C LEU A 267 4.76 6.70 -0.66
N SER A 268 5.18 6.01 0.40
CA SER A 268 4.76 6.29 1.77
C SER A 268 5.23 7.67 2.24
N ILE A 269 6.48 8.06 1.94
CA ILE A 269 7.02 9.40 2.21
C ILE A 269 6.21 10.46 1.46
N ALA A 270 5.86 10.23 0.19
CA ALA A 270 5.04 11.15 -0.58
C ALA A 270 3.63 11.33 0.01
N ILE A 271 2.99 10.25 0.47
CA ILE A 271 1.69 10.32 1.15
C ILE A 271 1.82 11.11 2.47
N MET A 272 2.86 10.84 3.26
CA MET A 272 3.15 11.54 4.51
C MET A 272 3.29 13.05 4.27
N ALA A 273 4.06 13.46 3.26
CA ALA A 273 4.27 14.87 2.92
C ALA A 273 2.98 15.63 2.60
N HIS A 274 1.92 14.93 2.17
CA HIS A 274 0.64 15.54 1.85
C HIS A 274 -0.40 15.50 2.99
N GLY A 275 -0.33 14.53 3.90
CA GLY A 275 -1.41 14.29 4.88
C GLY A 275 -0.98 14.11 6.34
N VAL A 276 0.30 14.30 6.66
CA VAL A 276 0.83 14.29 8.02
C VAL A 276 1.41 15.67 8.34
N SER A 277 1.20 16.15 9.56
CA SER A 277 1.74 17.45 9.98
C SER A 277 3.26 17.41 10.09
N GLU A 278 3.90 18.56 9.86
CA GLU A 278 5.35 18.70 9.95
C GLU A 278 5.89 18.26 11.31
N ASN A 279 5.22 18.61 12.41
CA ASN A 279 5.62 18.20 13.76
C ASN A 279 5.60 16.67 13.93
N ILE A 280 4.60 15.97 13.37
CA ILE A 280 4.55 14.51 13.44
C ILE A 280 5.63 13.90 12.54
N ALA A 281 5.81 14.41 11.33
CA ALA A 281 6.83 13.94 10.39
C ALA A 281 8.25 14.13 10.95
N HIS A 282 8.53 15.27 11.59
CA HIS A 282 9.80 15.53 12.26
C HIS A 282 10.05 14.55 13.40
N ASN A 283 9.13 14.50 14.37
CA ASN A 283 9.29 13.69 15.57
C ASN A 283 9.29 12.19 15.29
N LYS A 284 8.53 11.76 14.27
CA LYS A 284 8.45 10.35 13.94
C LYS A 284 9.47 9.93 12.87
N VAL A 285 9.77 10.71 11.84
CA VAL A 285 10.66 10.24 10.76
C VAL A 285 12.01 10.94 10.82
N PHE A 286 12.04 12.26 10.66
CA PHE A 286 13.29 12.98 10.37
C PHE A 286 14.31 12.99 11.52
N ILE A 287 13.87 12.92 12.79
CA ILE A 287 14.81 12.79 13.92
C ILE A 287 15.64 11.49 13.86
N TYR A 288 15.02 10.39 13.40
CA TYR A 288 15.67 9.09 13.34
C TYR A 288 16.43 8.87 12.01
N GLU A 289 16.06 9.60 10.97
CA GLU A 289 16.67 9.53 9.64
C GLU A 289 17.10 10.91 9.12
N PRO A 290 18.14 11.54 9.71
CA PRO A 290 18.52 12.91 9.40
C PRO A 290 19.01 13.11 7.95
N HIS A 291 19.48 12.04 7.30
CA HIS A 291 19.98 12.07 5.92
C HIS A 291 18.93 11.68 4.87
N LEU A 292 17.69 11.38 5.28
CA LEU A 292 16.65 10.87 4.37
C LEU A 292 16.41 11.82 3.18
N ILE A 293 16.33 13.13 3.41
CA ILE A 293 16.09 14.11 2.34
C ILE A 293 17.24 14.13 1.33
N THR A 294 18.48 14.11 1.81
CA THR A 294 19.67 14.07 0.93
C THR A 294 19.70 12.79 0.12
N GLN A 295 19.44 11.64 0.73
CA GLN A 295 19.43 10.35 0.03
C GLN A 295 18.28 10.25 -0.98
N LEU A 296 17.12 10.84 -0.70
CA LEU A 296 16.02 10.93 -1.67
C LEU A 296 16.41 11.80 -2.87
N ALA A 297 17.12 12.92 -2.64
CA ALA A 297 17.60 13.78 -3.71
C ALA A 297 18.62 13.06 -4.62
N GLU A 298 19.52 12.27 -4.02
CA GLU A 298 20.45 11.43 -4.77
C GLU A 298 19.72 10.34 -5.55
N LEU A 299 18.73 9.67 -4.95
CA LEU A 299 17.97 8.60 -5.58
C LEU A 299 17.21 9.06 -6.83
N ILE A 300 16.66 10.27 -6.83
CA ILE A 300 15.92 10.83 -7.98
C ILE A 300 16.82 11.54 -8.99
N SER A 301 18.11 11.67 -8.71
CA SER A 301 19.04 12.35 -9.62
C SER A 301 19.13 11.59 -10.94
N PRO A 302 18.90 12.24 -12.10
CA PRO A 302 19.01 11.60 -13.41
C PRO A 302 20.41 11.02 -13.69
N GLU A 303 21.44 11.53 -13.00
CA GLU A 303 22.83 11.10 -13.17
C GLU A 303 23.09 9.69 -12.63
N ASN A 304 22.24 9.21 -11.72
CA ASN A 304 22.44 7.95 -11.00
C ASN A 304 21.76 6.73 -11.65
N ASP A 305 21.07 6.93 -12.79
CA ASP A 305 20.43 5.91 -13.64
C ASP A 305 19.64 4.82 -12.86
N VAL A 306 18.91 5.24 -11.83
CA VAL A 306 18.12 4.33 -10.99
C VAL A 306 16.78 4.04 -11.66
N ASN A 307 16.59 2.79 -12.09
CA ASN A 307 15.30 2.31 -12.61
C ASN A 307 14.42 1.81 -11.43
N MET A 308 13.57 2.69 -10.89
CA MET A 308 12.66 2.41 -9.75
C MET A 308 11.27 1.93 -10.14
#